data_AF-A0A946HSB1-F1
#
_entry.id   AF-A0A946HSB1-F1
#
_cell.length_a   1.000
_cell.length_b   1.000
_cell.length_c   1.000
_cell.angle_alpha   90.00
_cell.angle_beta   90.00
_cell.angle_gamma   90.00
#
_symmetry.space_group_name_H-M   'P 1'
#
loop_
_entity.id
_entity.type
_entity.pdbx_description
1 polymer ?
#
loop_
_entity_poly.entity_id
_entity_poly.type
_entity_poly.pdbx_seq_one_letter_code
_entity_poly.pdbx_strand_id
1 'polypeptide(L)'
;MTHSDTIHFNSIPKGFMAGVWVALEDIDASNGPLQYYPGSHKLREYSMQDFGLESGYENYRHYEACIQDLLEAEALRPEFGTLKQGQALIWHANLLHGGAAQTDLARSRHSQVTHYYFEDCAYYTPMNSRANKPSFRKPFWIPATSDFELPDTGGRAIVRRIARRLGFK
;
A
#
# COMPACT_ATOMS: atom_id res chain seq x y z
N MET A 1 -10.67 -3.31 5.72
CA MET A 1 -10.59 -4.67 6.27
C MET A 1 -9.16 -5.16 6.06
N THR A 2 -8.84 -6.40 6.44
CA THR A 2 -7.46 -6.90 6.34
C THR A 2 -7.01 -7.03 4.89
N HIS A 3 -5.79 -6.62 4.61
CA HIS A 3 -5.12 -6.76 3.31
C HIS A 3 -3.60 -6.75 3.48
N SER A 4 -2.86 -7.06 2.43
CA SER A 4 -1.44 -6.72 2.30
C SER A 4 -1.28 -5.51 1.39
N ASP A 5 -0.23 -4.72 1.57
CA ASP A 5 0.04 -3.58 0.68
C ASP A 5 0.38 -4.02 -0.73
N THR A 6 0.91 -5.23 -0.90
CA THR A 6 1.32 -5.78 -2.20
C THR A 6 0.18 -5.76 -3.21
N ILE A 7 -1.10 -5.81 -2.80
CA ILE A 7 -2.22 -5.70 -3.74
C ILE A 7 -2.30 -4.31 -4.39
N HIS A 8 -1.87 -3.27 -3.68
CA HIS A 8 -1.92 -1.85 -4.10
C HIS A 8 -0.59 -1.36 -4.70
N PHE A 9 0.51 -1.81 -4.11
CA PHE A 9 1.85 -1.28 -4.28
C PHE A 9 2.85 -2.44 -4.27
N ASN A 10 3.39 -2.81 -5.43
CA ASN A 10 4.37 -3.89 -5.50
C ASN A 10 5.53 -3.57 -6.44
N SER A 11 6.59 -4.37 -6.30
CA SER A 11 7.88 -4.24 -6.96
C SER A 11 8.21 -5.50 -7.78
N ILE A 12 9.06 -5.33 -8.77
CA ILE A 12 9.75 -6.41 -9.47
C ILE A 12 11.26 -6.10 -9.36
N PRO A 13 12.06 -6.95 -8.70
CA PRO A 13 11.66 -8.16 -7.96
C PRO A 13 10.74 -7.87 -6.77
N LYS A 14 9.99 -8.89 -6.31
CA LYS A 14 9.07 -8.81 -5.17
C LYS A 14 9.83 -8.63 -3.84
N GLY A 15 9.15 -8.09 -2.83
CA GLY A 15 9.71 -7.89 -1.48
C GLY A 15 10.50 -6.60 -1.28
N PHE A 16 10.56 -5.73 -2.30
CA PHE A 16 11.28 -4.46 -2.28
C PHE A 16 10.35 -3.27 -2.06
N MET A 17 9.44 -3.42 -1.10
CA MET A 17 8.56 -2.36 -0.61
C MET A 17 8.30 -2.54 0.89
N ALA A 18 8.32 -1.44 1.65
CA ALA A 18 8.00 -1.42 3.07
C ALA A 18 7.01 -0.29 3.39
N GLY A 19 6.06 -0.58 4.28
CA GLY A 19 5.19 0.44 4.88
C GLY A 19 5.78 0.97 6.17
N VAL A 20 5.71 2.29 6.37
CA VAL A 20 6.05 2.95 7.62
C VAL A 20 4.83 3.71 8.12
N TRP A 21 4.37 3.36 9.32
CA TRP A 21 3.22 3.97 9.96
C TRP A 21 3.63 4.71 11.22
N VAL A 22 3.52 6.04 11.18
CA VAL A 22 3.91 6.94 12.26
C VAL A 22 2.66 7.39 13.01
N ALA A 23 2.64 7.20 14.32
CA ALA A 23 1.58 7.69 15.19
C ALA A 23 1.71 9.20 15.40
N LEU A 24 0.71 9.98 15.00
CA LEU A 24 0.70 11.45 15.20
C LEU A 24 0.02 11.85 16.52
N GLU A 25 -0.55 10.89 17.23
CA GLU A 25 -1.08 10.96 18.59
C GLU A 25 -0.91 9.60 19.28
N ASP A 26 -1.28 9.49 20.56
CA ASP A 26 -1.26 8.21 21.27
C ASP A 26 -2.33 7.26 20.72
N ILE A 27 -1.90 6.06 20.33
CA ILE A 27 -2.75 5.01 19.77
C ILE A 27 -2.71 3.78 20.69
N ASP A 28 -3.85 3.45 21.24
CA ASP A 28 -4.04 2.28 22.11
C ASP A 28 -5.21 1.42 21.60
N ALA A 29 -5.66 0.46 22.39
CA ALA A 29 -6.70 -0.46 21.98
C ALA A 29 -8.07 0.20 21.71
N SER A 30 -8.34 1.42 22.20
CA SER A 30 -9.68 2.01 22.10
C SER A 30 -9.89 2.92 20.89
N ASN A 31 -8.81 3.50 20.33
CA ASN A 31 -8.92 4.45 19.22
C ASN A 31 -8.61 3.85 17.83
N GLY A 32 -8.68 2.52 17.69
CA GLY A 32 -8.53 1.84 16.41
C GLY A 32 -7.05 1.64 16.00
N PRO A 33 -6.27 0.86 16.77
CA PRO A 33 -4.86 0.61 16.46
C PRO A 33 -4.71 -0.16 15.14
N LEU A 34 -3.47 -0.24 14.64
CA LEU A 34 -3.18 -1.18 13.56
C LEU A 34 -3.44 -2.61 14.06
N GLN A 35 -4.24 -3.38 13.33
CA GLN A 35 -4.35 -4.82 13.49
C GLN A 35 -3.43 -5.48 12.47
N TYR A 36 -2.59 -6.41 12.89
CA TYR A 36 -1.69 -7.12 12.00
C TYR A 36 -1.57 -8.59 12.38
N TYR A 37 -1.12 -9.43 11.45
CA TYR A 37 -1.06 -10.88 11.65
C TYR A 37 0.40 -11.34 11.61
N PRO A 38 1.04 -11.59 12.77
CA PRO A 38 2.45 -11.98 12.84
C PRO A 38 2.77 -13.17 11.92
N GLY A 39 3.91 -13.10 11.24
CA GLY A 39 4.36 -14.15 10.32
C GLY A 39 3.66 -14.18 8.96
N SER A 40 2.51 -13.52 8.77
CA SER A 40 1.76 -13.54 7.49
C SER A 40 2.55 -13.01 6.29
N HIS A 41 3.54 -12.15 6.51
CA HIS A 41 4.44 -11.66 5.46
C HIS A 41 5.25 -12.77 4.77
N LYS A 42 5.38 -13.95 5.41
CA LYS A 42 6.06 -15.14 4.86
C LYS A 42 5.16 -16.00 3.97
N LEU A 43 3.85 -15.76 3.97
CA LEU A 43 2.97 -16.39 3.00
C LEU A 43 3.35 -15.94 1.59
N ARG A 44 2.87 -16.67 0.58
CA ARG A 44 2.92 -16.16 -0.79
C ARG A 44 2.10 -14.87 -0.88
N GLU A 45 2.42 -14.01 -1.84
CA GLU A 45 1.56 -12.87 -2.18
C GLU A 45 0.28 -13.37 -2.84
N TYR A 46 -0.87 -12.83 -2.44
CA TYR A 46 -2.18 -13.12 -3.04
C TYR A 46 -2.65 -11.93 -3.88
N SER A 47 -3.01 -12.18 -5.14
CA SER A 47 -3.66 -11.20 -6.01
C SER A 47 -5.16 -11.47 -6.15
N MET A 48 -5.88 -10.60 -6.87
CA MET A 48 -7.26 -10.85 -7.26
C MET A 48 -7.39 -12.16 -8.08
N GLN A 49 -6.44 -12.42 -8.97
CA GLN A 49 -6.48 -13.59 -9.85
C GLN A 49 -6.26 -14.90 -9.10
N ASP A 50 -5.51 -14.89 -8.00
CA ASP A 50 -5.35 -16.07 -7.12
C ASP A 50 -6.69 -16.52 -6.52
N PHE A 51 -7.66 -15.61 -6.41
CA PHE A 51 -9.03 -15.89 -5.95
C PHE A 51 -10.05 -15.98 -7.09
N GLY A 52 -9.59 -16.01 -8.35
CA GLY A 52 -10.49 -16.02 -9.50
C GLY A 52 -11.26 -14.72 -9.71
N LEU A 53 -10.81 -13.61 -9.14
CA LEU A 53 -11.41 -12.29 -9.28
C LEU A 53 -10.76 -11.52 -10.44
N GLU A 54 -11.58 -10.78 -11.18
CA GLU A 54 -11.10 -9.82 -12.17
C GLU A 54 -10.39 -8.64 -11.51
N SER A 55 -9.39 -8.10 -12.21
CA SER A 55 -8.65 -6.91 -11.75
C SER A 55 -9.56 -5.68 -11.70
N GLY A 56 -9.63 -5.00 -10.57
CA GLY A 56 -10.34 -3.72 -10.46
C GLY A 56 -10.91 -3.47 -9.08
N TYR A 57 -11.11 -2.20 -8.75
CA TYR A 57 -11.59 -1.76 -7.43
C TYR A 57 -13.00 -2.29 -7.10
N GLU A 58 -13.82 -2.55 -8.12
CA GLU A 58 -15.15 -3.14 -7.99
C GLU A 58 -15.12 -4.53 -7.31
N ASN A 59 -14.02 -5.27 -7.44
CA ASN A 59 -13.86 -6.57 -6.82
C ASN A 59 -13.10 -6.52 -5.48
N TYR A 60 -12.68 -5.33 -5.03
CA TYR A 60 -11.82 -5.20 -3.86
C TYR A 60 -12.47 -5.74 -2.58
N ARG A 61 -13.79 -5.55 -2.39
CA ARG A 61 -14.51 -6.11 -1.24
C ARG A 61 -14.52 -7.65 -1.24
N HIS A 62 -14.64 -8.27 -2.41
CA HIS A 62 -14.57 -9.72 -2.54
C HIS A 62 -13.15 -10.22 -2.26
N TYR A 63 -12.12 -9.50 -2.72
CA TYR A 63 -10.74 -9.78 -2.36
C TYR A 63 -10.52 -9.70 -0.83
N GLU A 64 -10.99 -8.63 -0.17
CA GLU A 64 -10.90 -8.51 1.29
C GLU A 64 -11.61 -9.68 2.01
N ALA A 65 -12.72 -10.19 1.47
CA ALA A 65 -13.40 -11.38 2.01
C ALA A 65 -12.58 -12.66 1.84
N CYS A 66 -11.97 -12.89 0.67
CA CYS A 66 -11.09 -14.05 0.47
C CYS A 66 -9.84 -13.99 1.37
N ILE A 67 -9.32 -12.80 1.66
CA ILE A 67 -8.26 -12.62 2.65
C ILE A 67 -8.76 -12.99 4.05
N GLN A 68 -10.00 -12.64 4.41
CA GLN A 68 -10.59 -13.06 5.69
C GLN A 68 -10.69 -14.59 5.79
N ASP A 69 -11.16 -15.27 4.74
CA ASP A 69 -11.22 -16.74 4.69
C ASP A 69 -9.82 -17.37 4.82
N LEU A 70 -8.81 -16.75 4.20
CA LEU A 70 -7.40 -17.18 4.30
C LEU A 70 -6.87 -17.07 5.74
N LEU A 71 -7.18 -15.99 6.46
CA LEU A 71 -6.77 -15.84 7.86
C LEU A 71 -7.32 -16.96 8.73
N GLU A 72 -8.57 -17.37 8.48
CA GLU A 72 -9.23 -18.46 9.19
C GLU A 72 -8.60 -19.82 8.84
N ALA A 73 -8.38 -20.07 7.55
CA ALA A 73 -7.76 -21.30 7.06
C ALA A 73 -6.32 -21.51 7.58
N GLU A 74 -5.52 -20.44 7.64
CA GLU A 74 -4.15 -20.45 8.16
C GLU A 74 -4.09 -20.31 9.70
N ALA A 75 -5.24 -20.23 10.37
CA ALA A 75 -5.37 -20.02 11.81
C ALA A 75 -4.57 -18.82 12.35
N LEU A 76 -4.42 -17.77 11.53
CA LEU A 76 -3.65 -16.59 11.88
C LEU A 76 -4.39 -15.75 12.92
N ARG A 77 -3.68 -15.39 13.99
CA ARG A 77 -4.22 -14.57 15.07
C ARG A 77 -3.73 -13.13 14.94
N PRO A 78 -4.61 -12.13 15.13
CA PRO A 78 -4.21 -10.75 15.08
C PRO A 78 -3.46 -10.33 16.35
N GLU A 79 -2.53 -9.41 16.18
CA GLU A 79 -1.97 -8.56 17.23
C GLU A 79 -2.27 -7.09 16.92
N PHE A 80 -2.12 -6.24 17.93
CA PHE A 80 -2.45 -4.81 17.83
C PHE A 80 -1.21 -3.94 18.01
N GLY A 81 -0.94 -3.09 17.03
CA GLY A 81 0.12 -2.10 17.04
C GLY A 81 -0.31 -0.84 17.79
N THR A 82 -0.17 -0.87 19.12
CA THR A 82 -0.34 0.30 19.98
C THR A 82 0.96 1.09 20.06
N LEU A 83 0.90 2.40 19.88
CA LEU A 83 2.07 3.28 19.77
C LEU A 83 1.83 4.59 20.52
N LYS A 84 2.89 5.17 21.09
CA LYS A 84 2.89 6.55 21.57
C LYS A 84 3.09 7.53 20.41
N GLN A 85 2.62 8.76 20.59
CA GLN A 85 2.86 9.84 19.64
C GLN A 85 4.36 9.92 19.27
N GLY A 86 4.64 9.98 17.96
CA GLY A 86 5.98 10.03 17.41
C GLY A 86 6.66 8.68 17.21
N GLN A 87 6.09 7.57 17.72
CA GLN A 87 6.59 6.24 17.42
C GLN A 87 6.13 5.76 16.05
N ALA A 88 6.89 4.84 15.47
CA ALA A 88 6.60 4.26 14.17
C ALA A 88 6.65 2.73 14.20
N LEU A 89 5.76 2.11 13.44
CA LEU A 89 5.86 0.70 13.06
C LEU A 89 6.28 0.61 11.61
N ILE A 90 7.25 -0.27 11.32
CA ILE A 90 7.71 -0.57 9.97
C ILE A 90 7.33 -2.01 9.66
N TRP A 91 6.72 -2.25 8.50
CA TRP A 91 6.33 -3.59 8.09
C TRP A 91 6.74 -3.91 6.65
N HIS A 92 6.92 -5.21 6.40
CA HIS A 92 7.07 -5.76 5.06
C HIS A 92 5.74 -5.64 4.29
N ALA A 93 5.77 -5.26 3.02
CA ALA A 93 4.58 -5.03 2.19
C ALA A 93 3.56 -6.19 2.18
N ASN A 94 4.03 -7.44 2.30
CA ASN A 94 3.18 -8.62 2.31
C ASN A 94 2.56 -8.94 3.68
N LEU A 95 2.86 -8.19 4.75
CA LEU A 95 2.23 -8.39 6.05
C LEU A 95 0.73 -8.12 5.92
N LEU A 96 -0.11 -9.08 6.32
CA LEU A 96 -1.55 -8.87 6.42
C LEU A 96 -1.83 -7.93 7.59
N HIS A 97 -2.55 -6.85 7.32
CA HIS A 97 -2.88 -5.82 8.30
C HIS A 97 -4.16 -5.04 7.94
N GLY A 98 -4.67 -4.27 8.89
CA GLY A 98 -5.85 -3.42 8.75
C GLY A 98 -5.99 -2.47 9.94
N GLY A 99 -7.00 -1.60 9.92
CA GLY A 99 -7.38 -0.83 11.10
C GLY A 99 -8.33 -1.64 11.97
N ALA A 100 -8.02 -1.77 13.27
CA ALA A 100 -8.97 -2.30 14.23
C ALA A 100 -10.16 -1.33 14.41
N ALA A 101 -11.28 -1.85 14.90
CA ALA A 101 -12.44 -1.03 15.22
C ALA A 101 -12.09 0.02 16.28
N GLN A 102 -12.53 1.25 16.05
CA GLN A 102 -12.52 2.29 17.05
C GLN A 102 -13.68 2.07 18.01
N THR A 103 -13.40 1.84 19.29
CA THR A 103 -14.42 1.62 20.31
C THR A 103 -14.75 2.89 21.10
N ASP A 104 -13.78 3.79 21.26
CA ASP A 104 -13.99 5.12 21.80
C ASP A 104 -14.09 6.15 20.68
N LEU A 105 -15.32 6.52 20.32
CA LEU A 105 -15.61 7.45 19.24
C LEU A 105 -15.30 8.92 19.56
N ALA A 106 -14.94 9.25 20.81
CA ALA A 106 -14.56 10.61 21.19
C ALA A 106 -13.09 10.93 20.90
N ARG A 107 -12.27 9.91 20.65
CA ARG A 107 -10.84 10.04 20.33
C ARG A 107 -10.60 10.00 18.83
N SER A 108 -9.48 10.55 18.38
CA SER A 108 -9.00 10.38 17.01
C SER A 108 -7.91 9.32 16.93
N ARG A 109 -7.51 9.00 15.69
CA ARG A 109 -6.31 8.23 15.37
C ARG A 109 -5.59 8.81 14.15
N HIS A 110 -5.04 10.00 14.32
CA HIS A 110 -4.15 10.65 13.40
C HIS A 110 -2.84 9.87 13.33
N SER A 111 -2.50 9.51 12.12
CA SER A 111 -1.26 8.84 11.80
C SER A 111 -0.93 9.06 10.34
N GLN A 112 0.31 8.79 9.98
CA GLN A 112 0.78 8.87 8.60
C GLN A 112 1.30 7.51 8.17
N VAL A 113 0.83 7.01 7.03
CA VAL A 113 1.43 5.85 6.36
C VAL A 113 2.22 6.36 5.16
N THR A 114 3.46 5.91 5.03
CA THR A 114 4.28 6.13 3.83
C THR A 114 4.81 4.80 3.34
N HIS A 115 4.62 4.51 2.05
CA HIS A 115 5.17 3.32 1.40
C HIS A 115 6.46 3.67 0.70
N TYR A 116 7.54 2.98 1.07
CA TYR A 116 8.86 3.15 0.50
C TYR A 116 9.17 2.01 -0.43
N TYR A 117 9.57 2.35 -1.64
CA TYR A 117 10.17 1.41 -2.57
C TYR A 117 11.69 1.46 -2.44
N PHE A 118 12.31 0.29 -2.59
CA PHE A 118 13.76 0.22 -2.73
C PHE A 118 14.15 0.57 -4.17
N GLU A 119 15.39 1.01 -4.34
CA GLU A 119 15.93 1.38 -5.65
C GLU A 119 16.00 0.20 -6.63
N ASP A 120 16.18 0.51 -7.91
CA ASP A 120 16.39 -0.46 -9.00
C ASP A 120 15.28 -1.51 -9.20
N CYS A 121 14.06 -1.19 -8.77
CA CYS A 121 12.88 -2.02 -8.99
C CYS A 121 11.92 -1.42 -10.04
N ALA A 122 11.14 -2.29 -10.70
CA ALA A 122 9.97 -1.85 -11.45
C ALA A 122 8.74 -1.83 -10.51
N TYR A 123 7.95 -0.75 -10.57
CA TYR A 123 6.83 -0.54 -9.64
C TYR A 123 5.51 -0.73 -10.36
N TYR A 124 4.54 -1.40 -9.73
CA TYR A 124 3.25 -1.65 -10.36
C TYR A 124 2.12 -1.81 -9.33
N THR A 125 0.88 -1.86 -9.83
CA THR A 125 -0.34 -2.02 -9.03
C THR A 125 -1.00 -3.36 -9.34
N PRO A 126 -0.81 -4.41 -8.52
CA PRO A 126 -1.38 -5.72 -8.80
C PRO A 126 -2.90 -5.72 -8.96
N MET A 127 -3.63 -4.97 -8.12
CA MET A 127 -5.08 -4.80 -8.21
C MET A 127 -5.57 -4.38 -9.60
N ASN A 128 -4.78 -3.57 -10.30
CA ASN A 128 -5.11 -3.05 -11.63
C ASN A 128 -4.42 -3.82 -12.77
N SER A 129 -3.69 -4.88 -12.44
CA SER A 129 -2.88 -5.65 -13.40
C SER A 129 -3.61 -6.92 -13.83
N ARG A 130 -3.40 -7.29 -15.09
CA ARG A 130 -3.77 -8.60 -15.65
C ARG A 130 -2.51 -9.38 -15.99
N ALA A 131 -2.61 -10.70 -16.13
CA ALA A 131 -1.47 -11.59 -16.37
C ALA A 131 -0.55 -11.12 -17.53
N ASN A 132 -1.13 -10.57 -18.60
CA ASN A 132 -0.40 -10.06 -19.76
C ASN A 132 -0.34 -8.53 -19.86
N LYS A 133 -0.83 -7.81 -18.85
CA LYS A 133 -0.91 -6.34 -18.86
C LYS A 133 -0.71 -5.77 -17.45
N PRO A 134 0.55 -5.71 -16.98
CA PRO A 134 0.86 -5.06 -15.71
C PRO A 134 0.59 -3.56 -15.75
N SER A 135 0.00 -3.03 -14.67
CA SER A 135 -0.23 -1.61 -14.49
C SER A 135 0.97 -0.96 -13.80
N PHE A 136 2.01 -0.68 -14.59
CA PHE A 136 3.26 -0.08 -14.08
C PHE A 136 3.06 1.38 -13.64
N ARG A 137 3.71 1.73 -12.52
CA ARG A 137 3.86 3.09 -12.00
C ARG A 137 5.18 3.67 -12.50
N LYS A 138 5.21 4.99 -12.67
CA LYS A 138 6.42 5.75 -13.02
C LYS A 138 6.62 6.85 -11.97
N PRO A 139 7.00 6.47 -10.73
CA PRO A 139 7.27 7.45 -9.70
C PRO A 139 8.46 8.32 -10.10
N PHE A 140 8.51 9.51 -9.54
CA PHE A 140 9.68 10.38 -9.58
C PHE A 140 10.19 10.54 -8.15
N TRP A 141 11.49 10.77 -8.02
CA TRP A 141 12.07 11.13 -6.73
C TRP A 141 11.59 12.52 -6.33
N ILE A 142 11.03 12.63 -5.12
CA ILE A 142 10.83 13.93 -4.48
C ILE A 142 12.21 14.39 -4.03
N PRO A 143 12.80 15.44 -4.62
CA PRO A 143 14.14 15.88 -4.25
C PRO A 143 14.13 16.43 -2.83
N ALA A 144 15.30 16.43 -2.20
CA ALA A 144 15.52 17.05 -0.90
C ALA A 144 15.52 18.59 -0.95
N THR A 145 15.23 19.20 -2.10
CA THR A 145 15.29 20.65 -2.30
C THR A 145 13.89 21.26 -2.20
N SER A 146 13.78 22.38 -1.49
CA SER A 146 12.50 23.05 -1.24
C SER A 146 11.91 23.75 -2.47
N ASP A 147 12.69 23.91 -3.52
CA ASP A 147 12.34 24.55 -4.79
C ASP A 147 11.81 23.56 -5.84
N PHE A 148 11.65 22.27 -5.48
CA PHE A 148 11.15 21.29 -6.42
C PHE A 148 9.68 21.52 -6.77
N GLU A 149 9.42 21.82 -8.03
CA GLU A 149 8.08 21.80 -8.61
C GLU A 149 7.72 20.39 -9.07
N LEU A 150 6.56 19.90 -8.61
CA LEU A 150 6.01 18.62 -9.05
C LEU A 150 5.89 18.59 -10.58
N PRO A 151 6.29 17.49 -11.26
CA PRO A 151 6.12 17.38 -12.69
C PRO A 151 4.64 17.55 -13.08
N ASP A 152 4.34 18.41 -14.06
CA ASP A 152 2.99 18.51 -14.62
C ASP A 152 2.58 17.14 -15.17
N THR A 153 1.65 16.46 -14.52
CA THR A 153 1.13 15.15 -14.95
C THR A 153 -0.14 15.26 -15.80
N GLY A 154 -0.56 16.48 -16.17
CA GLY A 154 -1.74 16.71 -17.02
C GLY A 154 -1.50 16.40 -18.51
N GLY A 155 -2.58 16.31 -19.29
CA GLY A 155 -2.50 16.04 -20.74
C GLY A 155 -1.64 17.05 -21.52
N ARG A 156 -1.49 18.28 -21.00
CA ARG A 156 -0.60 19.31 -21.56
C ARG A 156 0.89 18.91 -21.50
N ALA A 157 1.31 18.13 -20.50
CA ALA A 157 2.68 17.68 -20.37
C ALA A 157 3.04 16.59 -21.41
N ILE A 158 2.10 15.72 -21.76
CA ILE A 158 2.26 14.74 -22.84
C ILE A 158 2.46 15.47 -24.18
N VAL A 159 1.62 16.48 -24.45
CA VAL A 159 1.72 17.31 -25.65
C VAL A 159 3.06 18.06 -25.69
N ARG A 160 3.49 18.67 -24.58
CA ARG A 160 4.81 19.34 -24.49
C ARG A 160 5.98 18.37 -24.70
N ARG A 161 5.87 17.14 -24.21
CA ARG A 161 6.92 16.11 -24.37
C ARG A 161 7.01 15.61 -25.82
N ILE A 162 5.88 15.50 -26.51
CA ILE A 162 5.82 15.20 -27.94
C ILE A 162 6.38 16.38 -28.76
N ALA A 163 5.95 17.61 -28.46
CA ALA A 163 6.42 18.82 -29.12
C ALA A 163 7.96 18.99 -29.03
N ARG A 164 8.54 18.77 -27.84
CA ARG A 164 10.01 18.81 -27.66
C ARG A 164 10.75 17.72 -28.44
N ARG A 165 10.20 16.49 -28.52
CA ARG A 165 10.79 15.43 -29.36
C ARG A 165 10.74 15.76 -30.85
N LEU A 166 9.80 16.60 -31.27
CA LEU A 166 9.65 17.09 -32.63
C LEU A 166 10.36 18.44 -32.86
N GLY A 167 11.14 18.94 -31.89
CA GLY A 167 11.94 20.15 -32.05
C GLY A 167 11.19 21.47 -31.82
N PHE A 168 9.93 21.43 -31.39
CA PHE A 168 9.18 22.62 -31.02
C PHE A 168 9.44 22.97 -29.55
N LYS A 169 9.85 24.22 -29.29
CA LYS A 169 10.01 24.76 -27.92
C LYS A 169 8.66 25.12 -27.32
#